data_AF-A0A9D5Q425-F1
#
_entry.id   AF-A0A9D5Q425-F1
#
_cell.length_a   1.000
_cell.length_b   1.000
_cell.length_c   1.000
_cell.angle_alpha   90.00
_cell.angle_beta   90.00
_cell.angle_gamma   90.00
#
_symmetry.space_group_name_H-M   'P 1'
#
loop_
_entity.id
_entity.type
_entity.pdbx_description
1 polymer ?
#
loop_
_entity_poly.entity_id
_entity_poly.type
_entity_poly.pdbx_seq_one_letter_code
_entity_poly.pdbx_strand_id
1 'polypeptide(L)'
;MEETKTATNPQTPAPVGGVASGTSVTPRITGSAPAAPVTEEQKTEALPTKTTTLESLDLAADSRSAIPARHDGTAGGPNSQPEMGYGARDARPEKETAESLTKSQIPNPKSQPSTPASSNQPTPESSVADAEAAEEPEGPLQLPDLTPAQIAFMTSERYISSDANIKQKYALSDDDLVFLNEMDHAVLGGLLDLEQYVQALREEFPNLNDKEKDEMIGILLADRFDPFGMTLTPNAQAVARKYDLKLPQTEYYRIYERPLTYMGAAHEVARAANIPLMGQTQERLRDIIVSRVKGVRVDAQVEEQLHRNVDLGGLGLDEAHARKATEVMVDLIDRAKLVTEEEYSKWFSKQVHGRINQEKQPEKPVEKPLVTTPEQEEEEKEIAQIISRMPKEQQNQATVLAGAIRKTLELVSWKPEDPYLQRRFTNMISTRLRDVRSRNEFFMKLMRDVKVGGLSLKRDQAEEVTEQVEEGYKSFRGNVEEEERKRVERQLLEQRQKIE
;
A
#
# COMPACT_ATOMS: atom_id res chain seq x y z
N MET A 1 21.87 46.07 -56.33
CA MET A 1 23.33 46.07 -56.50
C MET A 1 23.85 44.73 -55.99
N GLU A 2 23.59 43.58 -56.65
CA GLU A 2 23.93 43.22 -58.06
C GLU A 2 25.46 43.17 -58.23
N GLU A 3 26.13 42.22 -58.89
CA GLU A 3 25.86 41.02 -59.70
C GLU A 3 27.28 40.59 -60.24
N THR A 4 27.65 39.39 -60.70
CA THR A 4 27.20 37.98 -60.50
C THR A 4 28.48 37.07 -60.44
N LYS A 5 28.96 36.18 -61.35
CA LYS A 5 28.44 35.38 -62.48
C LYS A 5 29.45 34.25 -62.88
N THR A 6 29.04 32.96 -62.84
CA THR A 6 29.63 31.76 -63.55
C THR A 6 31.09 31.31 -63.26
N ALA A 7 31.51 30.03 -63.32
CA ALA A 7 30.92 28.67 -63.53
C ALA A 7 31.77 27.62 -62.72
N THR A 8 31.87 26.28 -62.89
CA THR A 8 31.52 25.25 -63.94
C THR A 8 31.44 23.82 -63.31
N ASN A 9 31.11 22.77 -64.09
CA ASN A 9 31.17 21.31 -63.75
C ASN A 9 32.45 20.65 -64.38
N PRO A 10 32.88 19.37 -64.15
CA PRO A 10 32.14 18.06 -64.06
C PRO A 10 32.42 17.25 -62.74
N GLN A 11 31.78 16.13 -62.34
CA GLN A 11 30.93 15.04 -62.91
C GLN A 11 31.64 13.66 -63.11
N THR A 12 30.87 12.57 -62.97
CA THR A 12 31.15 11.10 -63.16
C THR A 12 32.06 10.37 -62.14
N PRO A 13 31.91 9.02 -61.96
CA PRO A 13 30.76 8.13 -62.18
C PRO A 13 30.44 7.18 -61.00
N ALA A 14 29.39 6.36 -61.12
CA ALA A 14 29.07 5.24 -60.22
C ALA A 14 29.16 3.87 -60.94
N PRO A 15 29.38 2.75 -60.23
CA PRO A 15 29.26 1.39 -60.79
C PRO A 15 27.81 0.86 -60.72
N VAL A 16 27.49 -0.13 -61.57
CA VAL A 16 26.14 -0.69 -61.75
C VAL A 16 26.19 -2.22 -61.84
N GLY A 17 25.19 -2.90 -61.26
CA GLY A 17 24.89 -4.32 -61.50
C GLY A 17 25.22 -5.28 -60.33
N GLY A 18 24.45 -6.36 -60.12
CA GLY A 18 23.18 -6.70 -60.77
C GLY A 18 22.59 -8.06 -60.40
N VAL A 19 21.26 -8.15 -60.48
CA VAL A 19 20.38 -9.29 -60.80
C VAL A 19 20.78 -10.73 -60.36
N ALA A 20 19.95 -11.34 -59.50
CA ALA A 20 19.42 -12.71 -59.69
C ALA A 20 18.26 -13.01 -58.72
N SER A 21 17.24 -13.74 -59.19
CA SER A 21 16.14 -14.30 -58.36
C SER A 21 16.38 -15.78 -58.08
N GLY A 22 15.92 -16.30 -56.93
CA GLY A 22 16.04 -17.73 -56.59
C GLY A 22 14.93 -18.21 -55.66
N THR A 23 14.20 -19.25 -56.06
CA THR A 23 13.06 -19.82 -55.33
C THR A 23 13.46 -20.83 -54.24
N SER A 24 12.61 -20.91 -53.20
CA SER A 24 12.34 -22.03 -52.28
C SER A 24 13.12 -23.35 -52.39
N VAL A 25 13.44 -23.95 -51.24
CA VAL A 25 13.03 -25.34 -50.89
C VAL A 25 13.18 -25.58 -49.38
N THR A 26 12.26 -26.34 -48.79
CA THR A 26 12.36 -26.88 -47.41
C THR A 26 12.85 -28.33 -47.44
N PRO A 27 13.65 -28.76 -46.44
CA PRO A 27 13.74 -30.16 -46.07
C PRO A 27 13.05 -30.43 -44.71
N ARG A 28 12.23 -31.47 -44.69
CA ARG A 28 11.59 -32.08 -43.52
C ARG A 28 12.29 -33.42 -43.27
N ILE A 29 12.86 -33.64 -42.09
CA ILE A 29 13.46 -34.93 -41.71
C ILE A 29 12.84 -35.42 -40.39
N THR A 30 12.68 -36.73 -40.26
CA THR A 30 11.91 -37.43 -39.22
C THR A 30 12.70 -38.62 -38.67
N GLY A 31 12.51 -38.95 -37.39
CA GLY A 31 13.19 -40.05 -36.68
C GLY A 31 13.75 -39.56 -35.33
N SER A 32 13.34 -39.97 -34.13
CA SER A 32 12.49 -41.07 -33.60
C SER A 32 13.23 -42.34 -33.10
N ALA A 33 13.85 -42.21 -31.91
CA ALA A 33 14.05 -43.27 -30.88
C ALA A 33 15.02 -44.44 -31.22
N PRO A 34 15.35 -45.37 -30.28
CA PRO A 34 15.11 -45.40 -28.83
C PRO A 34 16.32 -45.81 -27.91
N ALA A 35 16.16 -45.57 -26.61
CA ALA A 35 16.51 -46.43 -25.44
C ALA A 35 17.95 -46.93 -25.10
N ALA A 36 18.37 -46.53 -23.88
CA ALA A 36 18.87 -47.37 -22.78
C ALA A 36 20.37 -47.87 -22.81
N PRO A 37 20.87 -48.65 -21.82
CA PRO A 37 21.78 -48.06 -20.81
C PRO A 37 23.08 -48.85 -20.56
N VAL A 38 23.99 -48.28 -19.75
CA VAL A 38 25.17 -48.98 -19.20
C VAL A 38 25.31 -48.65 -17.71
N THR A 39 25.70 -49.64 -16.92
CA THR A 39 25.97 -49.58 -15.47
C THR A 39 27.35 -50.20 -15.22
N GLU A 40 27.77 -50.30 -13.96
CA GLU A 40 29.10 -50.70 -13.49
C GLU A 40 30.18 -49.63 -13.70
N GLU A 41 31.19 -49.46 -12.86
CA GLU A 41 31.45 -49.61 -11.41
C GLU A 41 32.99 -49.53 -11.29
N GLN A 42 33.52 -49.45 -10.06
CA GLN A 42 34.95 -49.58 -9.72
C GLN A 42 35.88 -48.40 -10.13
N LYS A 43 36.91 -48.02 -9.35
CA LYS A 43 37.27 -48.38 -7.95
C LYS A 43 38.43 -47.49 -7.46
N THR A 44 38.36 -47.06 -6.18
CA THR A 44 39.42 -46.46 -5.32
C THR A 44 40.43 -45.47 -5.91
N GLU A 45 40.53 -44.29 -5.28
CA GLU A 45 41.70 -43.97 -4.45
C GLU A 45 41.39 -42.87 -3.42
N ALA A 46 42.15 -42.79 -2.33
CA ALA A 46 41.92 -41.85 -1.23
C ALA A 46 43.25 -41.30 -0.69
N LEU A 47 43.41 -39.97 -0.68
CA LEU A 47 44.59 -39.23 -0.22
C LEU A 47 44.14 -37.85 0.35
N PRO A 48 44.96 -37.12 1.13
CA PRO A 48 44.63 -37.00 2.55
C PRO A 48 44.28 -35.58 3.02
N THR A 49 43.64 -35.52 4.19
CA THR A 49 43.50 -34.29 4.97
C THR A 49 44.85 -33.76 5.43
N LYS A 50 45.07 -32.45 5.26
CA LYS A 50 46.17 -31.72 5.90
C LYS A 50 45.62 -30.71 6.90
N THR A 51 45.88 -30.97 8.17
CA THR A 51 45.77 -29.96 9.23
C THR A 51 46.80 -28.86 8.98
N THR A 52 46.37 -27.59 9.05
CA THR A 52 47.27 -26.44 9.12
C THR A 52 46.98 -25.69 10.40
N THR A 53 47.98 -25.59 11.27
CA THR A 53 47.92 -24.83 12.52
C THR A 53 49.03 -23.77 12.48
N LEU A 54 48.65 -22.51 12.60
CA LEU A 54 49.52 -21.37 12.87
C LEU A 54 48.73 -20.51 13.86
N GLU A 55 49.06 -20.51 15.15
CA GLU A 55 50.22 -19.87 15.79
C GLU A 55 50.21 -18.33 15.71
N SER A 56 50.28 -17.74 16.89
CA SER A 56 50.24 -16.32 17.19
C SER A 56 51.59 -15.64 16.98
N LEU A 57 51.57 -14.35 16.63
CA LEU A 57 52.72 -13.46 16.76
C LEU A 57 52.31 -12.14 17.41
N ASP A 58 52.67 -11.97 18.67
CA ASP A 58 52.72 -10.67 19.34
C ASP A 58 53.83 -9.81 18.74
N LEU A 59 53.61 -8.50 18.63
CA LEU A 59 54.69 -7.53 18.44
C LEU A 59 54.26 -6.13 18.92
N ALA A 60 54.95 -5.59 19.92
CA ALA A 60 54.66 -4.30 20.53
C ALA A 60 55.91 -3.42 20.64
N ALA A 61 55.81 -2.19 20.11
CA ALA A 61 56.64 -1.00 20.37
C ALA A 61 55.84 0.20 19.81
N ASP A 62 55.40 1.21 20.54
CA ASP A 62 56.09 2.17 21.42
C ASP A 62 57.13 3.06 20.72
N SER A 63 56.75 4.30 20.39
CA SER A 63 57.63 5.49 20.42
C SER A 63 56.90 6.84 20.18
N ARG A 64 56.50 7.47 21.29
CA ARG A 64 56.66 8.90 21.66
C ARG A 64 56.70 10.03 20.60
N SER A 65 55.96 11.10 20.93
CA SER A 65 56.20 12.53 20.58
C SER A 65 55.84 12.99 19.15
N ALA A 66 55.60 14.29 18.87
CA ALA A 66 55.75 15.50 19.70
C ALA A 66 54.65 16.57 19.47
N ILE A 67 54.54 17.51 20.40
CA ILE A 67 53.72 18.74 20.31
C ILE A 67 54.58 19.87 19.70
N PRO A 68 54.01 20.73 18.86
CA PRO A 68 54.17 22.18 19.06
C PRO A 68 52.82 22.92 19.09
N ALA A 69 52.81 24.17 19.58
CA ALA A 69 51.60 24.92 19.86
C ALA A 69 51.68 26.42 19.47
N ARG A 70 50.51 27.06 19.32
CA ARG A 70 50.21 28.51 19.30
C ARG A 70 50.82 29.39 18.19
N HIS A 71 49.94 30.12 17.50
CA HIS A 71 49.60 31.54 17.75
C HIS A 71 48.19 31.77 17.14
N ASP A 72 47.19 32.37 17.79
CA ASP A 72 47.05 33.75 18.34
C ASP A 72 47.11 34.86 17.27
N GLY A 73 45.98 35.55 17.04
CA GLY A 73 45.82 36.55 15.96
C GLY A 73 44.42 37.21 15.90
N THR A 74 44.11 38.06 16.87
CA THR A 74 42.81 38.76 17.08
C THR A 74 42.48 39.86 16.06
N ALA A 75 41.19 40.15 15.78
CA ALA A 75 40.55 41.48 16.02
C ALA A 75 39.15 41.68 15.36
N GLY A 76 38.22 42.30 16.12
CA GLY A 76 37.01 43.00 15.61
C GLY A 76 35.82 42.11 15.17
N GLY A 77 34.55 42.52 15.31
CA GLY A 77 33.95 43.70 15.95
C GLY A 77 32.40 43.59 15.93
N PRO A 78 31.65 44.16 16.91
CA PRO A 78 30.25 43.78 17.14
C PRO A 78 29.23 44.60 16.34
N ASN A 79 28.03 44.03 16.11
CA ASN A 79 26.83 44.84 15.85
C ASN A 79 25.52 44.20 16.37
N SER A 80 24.99 44.82 17.43
CA SER A 80 23.59 45.04 17.80
C SER A 80 22.46 44.25 17.12
N GLN A 81 21.64 43.57 17.94
CA GLN A 81 20.18 43.46 17.72
C GLN A 81 19.43 43.73 19.05
N PRO A 82 18.18 44.24 19.00
CA PRO A 82 17.53 44.88 20.15
C PRO A 82 16.72 43.94 21.05
N GLU A 83 16.47 44.39 22.27
CA GLU A 83 15.53 43.79 23.22
C GLU A 83 14.07 43.96 22.77
N MET A 84 13.22 42.96 23.04
CA MET A 84 11.75 43.09 23.08
C MET A 84 11.25 42.27 24.27
N GLY A 85 10.81 42.96 25.33
CA GLY A 85 10.51 42.34 26.62
C GLY A 85 9.04 41.99 26.83
N TYR A 86 8.80 40.77 27.32
CA TYR A 86 7.63 40.35 28.10
C TYR A 86 8.16 39.43 29.22
N GLY A 87 7.62 39.39 30.44
CA GLY A 87 6.48 40.13 30.99
C GLY A 87 5.98 39.36 32.21
N ALA A 88 6.38 39.77 33.41
CA ALA A 88 6.23 38.95 34.62
C ALA A 88 4.77 38.72 35.04
N ARG A 89 4.48 37.53 35.59
CA ARG A 89 3.35 37.27 36.50
C ARG A 89 3.77 36.29 37.61
N ASP A 90 3.32 36.61 38.81
CA ASP A 90 3.78 36.04 40.07
C ASP A 90 2.94 34.86 40.59
N ALA A 91 3.37 34.38 41.76
CA ALA A 91 2.53 33.81 42.81
C ALA A 91 1.94 32.40 42.61
N ARG A 92 2.76 31.42 43.04
CA ARG A 92 2.32 30.40 44.01
C ARG A 92 1.47 31.03 45.13
N PRO A 93 0.52 30.29 45.72
CA PRO A 93 0.84 29.80 47.07
C PRO A 93 0.62 28.30 47.26
N GLU A 94 1.40 27.72 48.18
CA GLU A 94 1.12 26.42 48.78
C GLU A 94 0.07 26.55 49.88
N LYS A 95 -0.64 25.45 50.19
CA LYS A 95 -0.98 25.17 51.59
C LYS A 95 -1.22 23.68 51.84
N GLU A 96 -0.65 23.20 52.94
CA GLU A 96 -0.83 21.86 53.48
C GLU A 96 -2.12 21.79 54.32
N THR A 97 -2.68 20.59 54.45
CA THR A 97 -3.10 20.02 55.74
C THR A 97 -3.23 18.50 55.63
N ALA A 98 -3.16 17.79 56.75
CA ALA A 98 -3.15 16.33 56.84
C ALA A 98 -4.40 15.79 57.57
N GLU A 99 -4.43 14.47 57.81
CA GLU A 99 -5.33 13.74 58.73
C GLU A 99 -6.83 13.62 58.30
N SER A 100 -7.58 12.55 58.62
CA SER A 100 -7.25 11.25 59.27
C SER A 100 -8.32 10.15 59.01
N LEU A 101 -7.98 8.90 59.38
CA LEU A 101 -8.83 7.84 59.97
C LEU A 101 -10.30 7.59 59.52
N THR A 102 -10.54 6.41 58.91
CA THR A 102 -11.57 5.37 59.24
C THR A 102 -11.54 4.31 58.12
N LYS A 103 -11.60 2.97 58.29
CA LYS A 103 -11.92 2.00 59.37
C LYS A 103 -13.39 1.54 59.52
N SER A 104 -13.80 0.68 58.58
CA SER A 104 -14.93 -0.27 58.58
C SER A 104 -14.48 -1.46 57.69
N GLN A 105 -14.60 -2.78 57.96
CA GLN A 105 -15.42 -3.59 58.88
C GLN A 105 -16.93 -3.42 58.61
N ILE A 106 -17.75 -4.43 58.29
CA ILE A 106 -17.73 -5.92 58.32
C ILE A 106 -18.79 -6.43 57.26
N PRO A 107 -19.22 -7.71 57.13
CA PRO A 107 -18.67 -9.02 57.56
C PRO A 107 -18.60 -10.10 56.45
N ASN A 108 -18.04 -11.27 56.82
CA ASN A 108 -18.06 -12.54 56.07
C ASN A 108 -19.14 -13.49 56.63
N PRO A 109 -20.00 -14.17 55.82
CA PRO A 109 -20.87 -15.26 56.27
C PRO A 109 -20.22 -16.65 56.13
N LYS A 110 -20.60 -17.61 56.99
CA LYS A 110 -19.93 -18.92 57.11
C LYS A 110 -20.61 -20.06 56.35
N SER A 111 -19.78 -21.06 56.05
CA SER A 111 -20.03 -22.40 55.51
C SER A 111 -21.14 -23.24 56.17
N GLN A 112 -21.76 -24.11 55.35
CA GLN A 112 -22.15 -25.52 55.66
C GLN A 112 -23.29 -25.76 56.69
N PRO A 113 -23.93 -26.97 56.75
CA PRO A 113 -23.45 -28.32 56.36
C PRO A 113 -24.40 -29.13 55.45
N SER A 114 -24.31 -30.47 55.47
CA SER A 114 -24.71 -31.41 54.41
C SER A 114 -25.52 -32.64 54.87
N THR A 115 -26.12 -33.37 53.90
CA THR A 115 -26.62 -34.78 53.97
C THR A 115 -27.81 -35.07 54.92
N PRO A 116 -28.54 -36.21 54.82
CA PRO A 116 -28.35 -37.40 53.95
C PRO A 116 -29.58 -37.75 53.05
N ALA A 117 -29.56 -38.95 52.45
CA ALA A 117 -30.54 -39.45 51.47
C ALA A 117 -31.48 -40.56 52.00
N SER A 118 -32.56 -40.86 51.26
CA SER A 118 -33.05 -42.25 51.04
C SER A 118 -34.07 -42.32 49.86
N SER A 119 -34.46 -43.52 49.45
CA SER A 119 -35.18 -43.84 48.21
C SER A 119 -36.71 -44.00 48.35
N ASN A 120 -37.46 -43.81 47.24
CA ASN A 120 -38.13 -44.94 46.55
C ASN A 120 -38.86 -44.55 45.24
N GLN A 121 -39.03 -45.56 44.40
CA GLN A 121 -39.84 -45.63 43.15
C GLN A 121 -41.37 -45.68 43.45
N PRO A 122 -42.31 -45.56 42.47
CA PRO A 122 -42.22 -46.10 41.10
C PRO A 122 -42.67 -45.19 39.93
N THR A 123 -42.53 -45.77 38.73
CA THR A 123 -42.95 -45.27 37.39
C THR A 123 -44.48 -45.19 37.22
N PRO A 124 -44.95 -44.50 36.18
CA PRO A 124 -45.46 -45.25 35.02
C PRO A 124 -44.77 -44.89 33.69
N GLU A 125 -45.08 -45.67 32.66
CA GLU A 125 -44.45 -45.59 31.33
C GLU A 125 -44.94 -44.39 30.50
N SER A 126 -44.05 -43.81 29.69
CA SER A 126 -44.45 -43.28 28.37
C SER A 126 -43.27 -43.34 27.39
N SER A 127 -43.43 -44.15 26.35
CA SER A 127 -42.92 -43.94 24.99
C SER A 127 -41.63 -43.11 24.83
N VAL A 128 -40.49 -43.78 24.74
CA VAL A 128 -39.35 -43.23 23.97
C VAL A 128 -39.81 -43.10 22.52
N ALA A 129 -39.60 -41.92 21.95
CA ALA A 129 -39.60 -41.72 20.51
C ALA A 129 -38.18 -41.30 20.15
N ASP A 130 -37.41 -42.23 19.59
CA ASP A 130 -36.04 -41.97 19.15
C ASP A 130 -36.06 -41.02 17.95
N ALA A 131 -35.98 -39.73 18.25
CA ALA A 131 -35.49 -38.75 17.31
C ALA A 131 -33.96 -38.88 17.27
N GLU A 132 -33.47 -39.86 16.52
CA GLU A 132 -32.13 -39.76 15.93
C GLU A 132 -32.12 -38.50 15.06
N ALA A 133 -31.72 -37.38 15.67
CA ALA A 133 -31.26 -36.23 14.94
C ALA A 133 -30.02 -36.69 14.18
N ALA A 134 -30.21 -37.01 12.90
CA ALA A 134 -29.09 -37.24 12.01
C ALA A 134 -28.26 -35.95 11.98
N GLU A 135 -27.13 -35.97 12.67
CA GLU A 135 -26.03 -35.06 12.40
C GLU A 135 -25.66 -35.30 10.93
N GLU A 136 -26.18 -34.46 10.03
CA GLU A 136 -25.69 -34.42 8.66
C GLU A 136 -24.19 -34.17 8.76
N PRO A 137 -23.33 -35.07 8.25
CA PRO A 137 -21.90 -34.98 8.47
C PRO A 137 -21.43 -33.67 7.87
N GLU A 138 -20.97 -32.74 8.72
CA GLU A 138 -20.65 -31.38 8.30
C GLU A 138 -19.70 -31.43 7.12
N GLY A 139 -20.20 -30.99 5.96
CA GLY A 139 -19.43 -31.05 4.73
C GLY A 139 -18.13 -30.27 4.90
N PRO A 140 -16.97 -30.81 4.48
CA PRO A 140 -15.67 -30.21 4.78
C PRO A 140 -15.69 -28.74 4.37
N LEU A 141 -15.39 -27.87 5.35
CA LEU A 141 -15.49 -26.42 5.26
C LEU A 141 -14.89 -25.93 3.94
N GLN A 142 -15.74 -25.42 3.05
CA GLN A 142 -15.31 -24.97 1.72
C GLN A 142 -14.55 -23.66 1.87
N LEU A 143 -13.24 -23.79 2.04
CA LEU A 143 -12.32 -22.67 2.16
C LEU A 143 -12.36 -21.80 0.88
N PRO A 144 -12.30 -20.46 1.04
CA PRO A 144 -12.48 -19.49 -0.05
C PRO A 144 -11.28 -19.42 -1.00
N ASP A 145 -11.51 -19.14 -2.28
CA ASP A 145 -10.43 -18.92 -3.25
C ASP A 145 -9.52 -17.74 -2.85
N LEU A 146 -8.27 -18.04 -2.48
CA LEU A 146 -7.26 -17.02 -2.18
C LEU A 146 -6.73 -16.33 -3.45
N THR A 147 -6.32 -15.07 -3.29
CA THR A 147 -5.62 -14.36 -4.37
C THR A 147 -4.21 -14.94 -4.59
N PRO A 148 -3.65 -14.84 -5.80
CA PRO A 148 -2.29 -15.34 -6.08
C PRO A 148 -1.20 -14.76 -5.15
N ALA A 149 -1.38 -13.53 -4.64
CA ALA A 149 -0.44 -12.91 -3.70
C ALA A 149 -0.52 -13.52 -2.28
N GLN A 150 -1.70 -13.99 -1.86
CA GLN A 150 -1.90 -14.70 -0.59
C GLN A 150 -1.36 -16.14 -0.68
N ILE A 151 -1.65 -16.84 -1.79
CA ILE A 151 -1.11 -18.18 -2.05
C ILE A 151 0.44 -18.14 -2.09
N ALA A 152 1.02 -17.20 -2.83
CA ALA A 152 2.47 -17.01 -2.88
C ALA A 152 3.09 -16.65 -1.52
N PHE A 153 2.32 -16.04 -0.61
CA PHE A 153 2.78 -15.79 0.76
C PHE A 153 2.71 -17.03 1.64
N MET A 154 1.59 -17.77 1.67
CA MET A 154 1.46 -18.99 2.47
C MET A 154 2.44 -20.10 2.02
N THR A 155 2.86 -20.07 0.76
CA THR A 155 3.91 -20.97 0.21
C THR A 155 5.33 -20.40 0.28
N SER A 156 5.53 -19.22 0.89
CA SER A 156 6.86 -18.59 1.00
C SER A 156 7.70 -19.18 2.12
N GLU A 157 9.03 -19.14 1.97
CA GLU A 157 9.99 -19.55 3.01
C GLU A 157 9.78 -18.80 4.32
N ARG A 158 9.30 -17.54 4.29
CA ARG A 158 8.96 -16.75 5.49
C ARG A 158 7.79 -17.38 6.27
N TYR A 159 6.73 -17.79 5.58
CA TYR A 159 5.57 -18.43 6.23
C TYR A 159 5.98 -19.78 6.82
N ILE A 160 6.63 -20.64 6.03
CA ILE A 160 7.15 -21.94 6.45
C ILE A 160 8.12 -21.81 7.65
N SER A 161 8.95 -20.76 7.69
CA SER A 161 9.83 -20.47 8.82
C SER A 161 9.04 -20.02 10.06
N SER A 162 7.96 -19.26 9.90
CA SER A 162 7.08 -18.86 11.00
C SER A 162 6.39 -20.09 11.61
N ASP A 163 5.86 -21.00 10.79
CA ASP A 163 5.29 -22.29 11.22
C ASP A 163 6.29 -23.10 12.07
N ALA A 164 7.50 -23.29 11.56
CA ALA A 164 8.55 -24.04 12.25
C ALA A 164 8.94 -23.38 13.59
N ASN A 165 9.09 -22.05 13.60
CA ASN A 165 9.43 -21.28 14.80
C ASN A 165 8.31 -21.34 15.85
N ILE A 166 7.05 -21.18 15.45
CA ILE A 166 5.88 -21.22 16.35
C ILE A 166 5.70 -22.63 16.90
N LYS A 167 5.77 -23.67 16.06
CA LYS A 167 5.71 -25.08 16.48
C LYS A 167 6.79 -25.39 17.51
N GLN A 168 8.04 -25.02 17.25
CA GLN A 168 9.15 -25.25 18.16
C GLN A 168 9.01 -24.45 19.47
N LYS A 169 8.54 -23.21 19.41
CA LYS A 169 8.45 -22.32 20.59
C LYS A 169 7.32 -22.71 21.55
N TYR A 170 6.16 -23.09 21.02
CA TYR A 170 4.95 -23.38 21.81
C TYR A 170 4.64 -24.89 21.90
N ALA A 171 5.54 -25.74 21.38
CA ALA A 171 5.43 -27.20 21.37
C ALA A 171 4.13 -27.73 20.73
N LEU A 172 3.66 -27.05 19.68
CA LEU A 172 2.44 -27.42 18.96
C LEU A 172 2.59 -28.75 18.22
N SER A 173 1.49 -29.49 18.08
CA SER A 173 1.39 -30.67 17.23
C SER A 173 1.36 -30.31 15.75
N ASP A 174 1.28 -31.31 14.86
CA ASP A 174 1.01 -31.07 13.44
C ASP A 174 -0.46 -30.71 13.18
N ASP A 175 -1.39 -31.25 13.97
CA ASP A 175 -2.83 -30.93 13.86
C ASP A 175 -3.10 -29.48 14.27
N ASP A 176 -2.42 -28.99 15.32
CA ASP A 176 -2.43 -27.57 15.74
C ASP A 176 -1.97 -26.64 14.61
N LEU A 177 -0.96 -27.04 13.80
CA LEU A 177 -0.49 -26.26 12.65
C LEU A 177 -1.49 -26.29 11.49
N VAL A 178 -2.13 -27.43 11.23
CA VAL A 178 -3.21 -27.52 10.22
C VAL A 178 -4.33 -26.54 10.57
N PHE A 179 -4.80 -26.56 11.83
CA PHE A 179 -5.81 -25.62 12.31
C PHE A 179 -5.38 -24.15 12.18
N LEU A 180 -4.17 -23.79 12.59
CA LEU A 180 -3.65 -22.42 12.42
C LEU A 180 -3.64 -21.98 10.94
N ASN A 181 -3.26 -22.88 10.04
CA ASN A 181 -3.11 -22.56 8.63
C ASN A 181 -4.47 -22.54 7.89
N GLU A 182 -5.47 -23.30 8.36
CA GLU A 182 -6.87 -23.18 7.95
C GLU A 182 -7.50 -21.87 8.45
N MET A 183 -7.26 -21.48 9.71
CA MET A 183 -7.69 -20.19 10.27
C MET A 183 -7.09 -19.00 9.51
N ASP A 184 -5.79 -19.06 9.17
CA ASP A 184 -5.16 -18.05 8.32
C ASP A 184 -5.81 -17.98 6.93
N HIS A 185 -6.10 -19.13 6.32
CA HIS A 185 -6.75 -19.20 5.01
C HIS A 185 -8.17 -18.59 5.06
N ALA A 186 -8.91 -18.83 6.16
CA ALA A 186 -10.21 -18.22 6.41
C ALA A 186 -10.13 -16.70 6.58
N VAL A 187 -9.10 -16.18 7.26
CA VAL A 187 -8.86 -14.72 7.38
C VAL A 187 -8.47 -14.10 6.05
N LEU A 188 -7.50 -14.68 5.34
CA LEU A 188 -7.00 -14.13 4.07
C LEU A 188 -8.07 -14.16 2.98
N GLY A 189 -8.94 -15.18 2.96
CA GLY A 189 -10.10 -15.22 2.06
C GLY A 189 -11.32 -14.44 2.54
N GLY A 190 -11.27 -13.82 3.72
CA GLY A 190 -12.32 -12.95 4.23
C GLY A 190 -13.58 -13.64 4.75
N LEU A 191 -13.51 -14.93 5.12
CA LEU A 191 -14.56 -15.58 5.92
C LEU A 191 -14.52 -15.17 7.40
N LEU A 192 -13.32 -14.89 7.91
CA LEU A 192 -13.04 -14.57 9.30
C LEU A 192 -12.35 -13.19 9.37
N ASP A 193 -12.74 -12.33 10.31
CA ASP A 193 -11.99 -11.12 10.60
C ASP A 193 -10.87 -11.36 11.63
N LEU A 194 -9.89 -10.44 11.71
CA LEU A 194 -8.76 -10.59 12.63
C LEU A 194 -9.13 -10.48 14.11
N GLU A 195 -10.30 -9.96 14.47
CA GLU A 195 -10.77 -9.97 15.87
C GLU A 195 -11.42 -11.30 16.26
N GLN A 196 -12.16 -11.92 15.33
CA GLN A 196 -12.70 -13.27 15.47
C GLN A 196 -11.56 -14.30 15.55
N TYR A 197 -10.53 -14.16 14.70
CA TYR A 197 -9.30 -14.97 14.77
C TYR A 197 -8.65 -14.90 16.16
N VAL A 198 -8.46 -13.70 16.73
CA VAL A 198 -7.88 -13.53 18.08
C VAL A 198 -8.77 -14.13 19.18
N GLN A 199 -10.08 -14.16 19.00
CA GLN A 199 -11.00 -14.82 19.94
C GLN A 199 -10.87 -16.35 19.86
N ALA A 200 -10.95 -16.92 18.66
CA ALA A 200 -10.79 -18.36 18.45
C ALA A 200 -9.46 -18.89 19.00
N LEU A 201 -8.32 -18.23 18.71
CA LEU A 201 -7.01 -18.64 19.21
C LEU A 201 -6.83 -18.47 20.75
N ARG A 202 -7.71 -17.72 21.42
CA ARG A 202 -7.72 -17.62 22.89
C ARG A 202 -8.55 -18.71 23.55
N GLU A 203 -9.61 -19.19 22.89
CA GLU A 203 -10.42 -20.32 23.34
C GLU A 203 -9.67 -21.64 23.11
N GLU A 204 -9.03 -21.79 21.94
CA GLU A 204 -8.21 -22.95 21.58
C GLU A 204 -6.86 -23.06 22.32
N PHE A 205 -6.15 -24.18 22.13
CA PHE A 205 -4.85 -24.51 22.76
C PHE A 205 -4.92 -24.57 24.31
N PRO A 206 -5.67 -25.51 24.90
CA PRO A 206 -5.81 -25.65 26.36
C PRO A 206 -4.49 -25.96 27.11
N ASN A 207 -3.43 -26.32 26.39
CA ASN A 207 -2.09 -26.57 26.93
C ASN A 207 -1.27 -25.29 27.19
N LEU A 208 -1.67 -24.15 26.62
CA LEU A 208 -0.99 -22.85 26.78
C LEU A 208 -1.72 -21.97 27.80
N ASN A 209 -0.98 -21.25 28.64
CA ASN A 209 -1.60 -20.23 29.50
C ASN A 209 -1.90 -18.92 28.74
N ASP A 210 -2.81 -18.10 29.26
CA ASP A 210 -3.30 -16.87 28.61
C ASP A 210 -2.16 -15.95 28.08
N LYS A 211 -1.05 -15.86 28.81
CA LYS A 211 0.12 -15.07 28.42
C LYS A 211 0.89 -15.70 27.25
N GLU A 212 1.00 -17.02 27.21
CA GLU A 212 1.59 -17.75 26.09
C GLU A 212 0.72 -17.66 24.84
N LYS A 213 -0.62 -17.76 24.98
CA LYS A 213 -1.57 -17.51 23.90
C LYS A 213 -1.41 -16.08 23.36
N ASP A 214 -1.43 -15.07 24.21
CA ASP A 214 -1.26 -13.67 23.78
C ASP A 214 0.11 -13.40 23.13
N GLU A 215 1.18 -14.06 23.58
CA GLU A 215 2.50 -13.95 22.96
C GLU A 215 2.56 -14.69 21.60
N MET A 216 1.87 -15.84 21.46
CA MET A 216 1.74 -16.59 20.20
C MET A 216 0.93 -15.80 19.17
N ILE A 217 -0.24 -15.30 19.57
CA ILE A 217 -1.11 -14.46 18.75
C ILE A 217 -0.38 -13.17 18.35
N GLY A 218 0.39 -12.57 19.25
CA GLY A 218 1.25 -11.42 18.93
C GLY A 218 2.28 -11.70 17.83
N ILE A 219 2.87 -12.90 17.80
CA ILE A 219 3.78 -13.34 16.73
C ILE A 219 3.00 -13.59 15.43
N LEU A 220 1.90 -14.37 15.47
CA LEU A 220 1.05 -14.64 14.31
C LEU A 220 0.60 -13.34 13.61
N LEU A 221 0.12 -12.37 14.37
CA LEU A 221 -0.26 -11.05 13.86
C LEU A 221 0.92 -10.29 13.21
N ALA A 222 2.14 -10.40 13.73
CA ALA A 222 3.31 -9.66 13.23
C ALA A 222 4.07 -10.34 12.07
N ASP A 223 4.06 -11.67 12.01
CA ASP A 223 4.70 -12.44 10.94
C ASP A 223 3.76 -12.70 9.76
N ARG A 224 2.50 -13.06 10.04
CA ARG A 224 1.55 -13.55 9.05
C ARG A 224 0.59 -12.46 8.52
N PHE A 225 0.21 -11.47 9.35
CA PHE A 225 -0.84 -10.50 8.98
C PHE A 225 -0.39 -9.05 8.81
N ASP A 226 0.56 -8.53 9.58
CA ASP A 226 1.12 -7.17 9.37
C ASP A 226 1.69 -6.95 7.95
N PRO A 227 2.27 -7.95 7.25
CA PRO A 227 2.67 -7.81 5.84
C PRO A 227 1.57 -7.41 4.86
N PHE A 228 0.29 -7.71 5.14
CA PHE A 228 -0.85 -7.24 4.34
C PHE A 228 -1.22 -5.78 4.68
N GLY A 229 -0.96 -5.36 5.92
CA GLY A 229 -1.10 -3.99 6.38
C GLY A 229 -2.52 -3.44 6.25
N MET A 230 -2.79 -2.67 5.20
CA MET A 230 -4.08 -1.99 4.99
C MET A 230 -5.02 -2.70 4.00
N THR A 231 -4.71 -3.92 3.55
CA THR A 231 -5.66 -4.71 2.73
C THR A 231 -6.61 -5.53 3.61
N LEU A 232 -6.12 -6.05 4.75
CA LEU A 232 -6.96 -6.57 5.83
C LEU A 232 -7.61 -5.41 6.61
N THR A 233 -8.88 -5.56 6.97
CA THR A 233 -9.66 -4.59 7.76
C THR A 233 -10.57 -5.35 8.73
N PRO A 234 -10.40 -5.20 10.06
CA PRO A 234 -9.34 -4.45 10.74
C PRO A 234 -7.95 -5.03 10.47
N ASN A 235 -6.89 -4.23 10.67
CA ASN A 235 -5.52 -4.67 10.46
C ASN A 235 -4.84 -5.17 11.75
N ALA A 236 -3.76 -5.93 11.60
CA ALA A 236 -3.02 -6.53 12.71
C ALA A 236 -2.64 -5.53 13.82
N GLN A 237 -2.23 -4.31 13.46
CA GLN A 237 -1.86 -3.28 14.44
C GLN A 237 -3.05 -2.67 15.17
N ALA A 238 -4.23 -2.58 14.55
CA ALA A 238 -5.45 -2.12 15.18
C ALA A 238 -6.00 -3.18 16.13
N VAL A 239 -6.03 -4.45 15.69
CA VAL A 239 -6.46 -5.60 16.51
C VAL A 239 -5.53 -5.79 17.70
N ALA A 240 -4.21 -5.74 17.51
CA ALA A 240 -3.26 -5.87 18.61
C ALA A 240 -3.47 -4.80 19.69
N ARG A 241 -3.69 -3.53 19.30
CA ARG A 241 -4.01 -2.44 20.24
C ARG A 241 -5.37 -2.62 20.93
N LYS A 242 -6.35 -3.27 20.29
CA LYS A 242 -7.66 -3.54 20.88
C LYS A 242 -7.59 -4.58 22.01
N TYR A 243 -6.70 -5.56 21.89
CA TYR A 243 -6.57 -6.69 22.80
C TYR A 243 -5.33 -6.64 23.72
N ASP A 244 -4.62 -5.50 23.77
CA ASP A 244 -3.33 -5.25 24.46
C ASP A 244 -2.19 -6.23 24.11
N LEU A 245 -2.22 -6.74 22.87
CA LEU A 245 -1.24 -7.70 22.36
C LEU A 245 0.05 -7.00 21.93
N LYS A 246 1.18 -7.62 22.26
CA LYS A 246 2.52 -7.10 21.93
C LYS A 246 3.01 -7.72 20.63
N LEU A 247 2.94 -6.96 19.54
CA LEU A 247 3.59 -7.33 18.28
C LEU A 247 5.12 -7.25 18.46
N PRO A 248 5.89 -8.32 18.19
CA PRO A 248 7.35 -8.26 18.12
C PRO A 248 7.81 -7.40 16.93
N GLN A 249 9.06 -6.95 16.96
CA GLN A 249 9.70 -6.33 15.80
C GLN A 249 10.17 -7.43 14.83
N THR A 250 9.40 -7.66 13.77
CA THR A 250 9.73 -8.59 12.68
C THR A 250 10.47 -7.87 11.57
N GLU A 251 11.19 -8.60 10.69
CA GLU A 251 11.83 -7.97 9.53
C GLU A 251 10.79 -7.42 8.56
N TYR A 252 11.02 -6.20 8.05
CA TYR A 252 10.07 -5.50 7.18
C TYR A 252 9.84 -6.24 5.86
N TYR A 253 8.61 -6.72 5.68
CA TYR A 253 8.17 -7.50 4.53
C TYR A 253 6.71 -7.15 4.25
N ARG A 254 6.32 -7.00 2.98
CA ARG A 254 5.00 -6.48 2.61
C ARG A 254 4.45 -7.13 1.35
N ILE A 255 3.16 -7.43 1.35
CA ILE A 255 2.48 -8.17 0.28
C ILE A 255 1.67 -7.19 -0.57
N TYR A 256 1.70 -7.39 -1.90
CA TYR A 256 1.12 -6.45 -2.87
C TYR A 256 0.13 -7.15 -3.81
N GLU A 257 -1.15 -7.14 -3.44
CA GLU A 257 -2.28 -7.50 -4.33
C GLU A 257 -2.37 -6.59 -5.58
N ARG A 258 -1.73 -5.42 -5.54
CA ARG A 258 -1.77 -4.39 -6.58
C ARG A 258 -0.39 -4.27 -7.23
N PRO A 259 -0.31 -4.06 -8.56
CA PRO A 259 0.97 -3.91 -9.22
C PRO A 259 1.71 -2.68 -8.70
N LEU A 260 3.03 -2.79 -8.53
CA LEU A 260 3.87 -1.75 -7.94
C LEU A 260 4.65 -1.02 -9.05
N THR A 261 4.75 0.30 -8.98
CA THR A 261 5.60 1.05 -9.93
C THR A 261 7.07 0.80 -9.64
N TYR A 262 7.96 0.96 -10.63
CA TYR A 262 9.40 0.89 -10.40
C TYR A 262 9.87 1.91 -9.34
N MET A 263 9.27 3.09 -9.30
CA MET A 263 9.53 4.07 -8.23
C MET A 263 9.04 3.61 -6.85
N GLY A 264 7.93 2.88 -6.79
CA GLY A 264 7.45 2.23 -5.56
C GLY A 264 8.36 1.10 -5.10
N ALA A 265 8.84 0.28 -6.04
CA ALA A 265 9.80 -0.79 -5.76
C ALA A 265 11.12 -0.23 -5.21
N ALA A 266 11.62 0.88 -5.75
CA ALA A 266 12.79 1.57 -5.22
C ALA A 266 12.60 2.00 -3.75
N HIS A 267 11.44 2.56 -3.40
CA HIS A 267 11.12 2.92 -2.01
C HIS A 267 11.11 1.71 -1.07
N GLU A 268 10.49 0.60 -1.47
CA GLU A 268 10.30 -0.55 -0.59
C GLU A 268 11.58 -1.40 -0.46
N VAL A 269 12.39 -1.52 -1.53
CA VAL A 269 13.75 -2.10 -1.46
C VAL A 269 14.62 -1.30 -0.50
N ALA A 270 14.64 0.02 -0.63
CA ALA A 270 15.41 0.88 0.26
C ALA A 270 14.92 0.82 1.71
N ARG A 271 13.60 0.73 1.94
CA ARG A 271 13.03 0.61 3.27
C ARG A 271 13.44 -0.70 3.98
N ALA A 272 13.38 -1.83 3.29
CA ALA A 272 13.80 -3.12 3.84
C ALA A 272 15.33 -3.23 4.02
N ALA A 273 16.11 -2.56 3.16
CA ALA A 273 17.58 -2.50 3.27
C ALA A 273 18.11 -1.32 4.12
N ASN A 274 17.23 -0.53 4.76
CA ASN A 274 17.55 0.67 5.54
C ASN A 274 18.35 1.77 4.80
N ILE A 275 18.22 1.86 3.47
CA ILE A 275 18.92 2.84 2.64
C ILE A 275 18.22 4.22 2.71
N PRO A 276 18.93 5.31 3.02
CA PRO A 276 18.36 6.66 3.01
C PRO A 276 18.17 7.18 1.57
N LEU A 277 16.96 7.04 1.03
CA LEU A 277 16.61 7.62 -0.27
C LEU A 277 16.36 9.13 -0.18
N MET A 278 17.19 9.89 -0.90
CA MET A 278 16.99 11.31 -1.16
C MET A 278 17.36 11.62 -2.62
N GLY A 279 16.46 12.32 -3.34
CA GLY A 279 16.73 12.84 -4.68
C GLY A 279 17.23 11.79 -5.69
N GLN A 280 18.35 12.07 -6.35
CA GLN A 280 18.88 11.25 -7.46
C GLN A 280 19.15 9.78 -7.07
N THR A 281 19.47 9.48 -5.82
CA THR A 281 19.73 8.10 -5.35
C THR A 281 18.53 7.19 -5.59
N GLN A 282 17.31 7.74 -5.44
CA GLN A 282 16.06 7.03 -5.71
C GLN A 282 15.83 6.77 -7.20
N GLU A 283 16.12 7.73 -8.06
CA GLU A 283 16.00 7.57 -9.52
C GLU A 283 17.00 6.52 -10.05
N ARG A 284 18.22 6.50 -9.48
CA ARG A 284 19.22 5.46 -9.77
C ARG A 284 18.78 4.07 -9.32
N LEU A 285 18.23 3.94 -8.11
CA LEU A 285 17.71 2.66 -7.62
C LEU A 285 16.57 2.14 -8.51
N ARG A 286 15.62 3.02 -8.90
CA ARG A 286 14.58 2.72 -9.89
C ARG A 286 15.20 2.18 -11.19
N ASP A 287 16.21 2.85 -11.73
CA ASP A 287 16.80 2.48 -13.02
C ASP A 287 17.64 1.18 -12.95
N ILE A 288 18.22 0.86 -11.80
CA ILE A 288 18.83 -0.45 -11.51
C ILE A 288 17.75 -1.55 -11.47
N ILE A 289 16.63 -1.34 -10.76
CA ILE A 289 15.51 -2.28 -10.71
C ILE A 289 14.94 -2.52 -12.12
N VAL A 290 14.69 -1.44 -12.88
CA VAL A 290 14.26 -1.53 -14.30
C VAL A 290 15.26 -2.33 -15.14
N SER A 291 16.55 -2.18 -14.89
CA SER A 291 17.60 -2.95 -15.59
C SER A 291 17.61 -4.43 -15.20
N ARG A 292 17.31 -4.78 -13.95
CA ARG A 292 17.25 -6.17 -13.47
C ARG A 292 15.99 -6.89 -13.95
N VAL A 293 14.84 -6.22 -13.91
CA VAL A 293 13.55 -6.73 -14.43
C VAL A 293 13.61 -6.96 -15.94
N LYS A 294 14.34 -6.13 -16.69
CA LYS A 294 14.57 -6.33 -18.13
C LYS A 294 15.66 -7.37 -18.46
N GLY A 295 16.28 -8.02 -17.48
CA GLY A 295 17.37 -8.98 -17.68
C GLY A 295 18.66 -8.37 -18.26
N VAL A 296 18.82 -7.05 -18.21
CA VAL A 296 19.99 -6.32 -18.75
C VAL A 296 21.19 -6.37 -17.80
N ARG A 297 20.95 -6.66 -16.51
CA ARG A 297 21.97 -6.90 -15.48
C ARG A 297 21.62 -8.16 -14.69
N VAL A 298 22.64 -8.96 -14.36
CA VAL A 298 22.54 -10.08 -13.40
C VAL A 298 22.77 -9.60 -11.97
N ASP A 299 22.47 -10.41 -10.96
CA ASP A 299 22.49 -10.01 -9.54
C ASP A 299 23.85 -9.47 -9.07
N ALA A 300 24.95 -10.14 -9.42
CA ALA A 300 26.30 -9.64 -9.12
C ALA A 300 26.61 -8.28 -9.77
N GLN A 301 26.00 -7.96 -10.92
CA GLN A 301 26.11 -6.63 -11.55
C GLN A 301 25.15 -5.61 -10.93
N VAL A 302 24.10 -6.03 -10.22
CA VAL A 302 23.26 -5.15 -9.40
C VAL A 302 24.01 -4.78 -8.12
N GLU A 303 24.54 -5.78 -7.40
CA GLU A 303 25.38 -5.59 -6.21
C GLU A 303 26.57 -4.67 -6.49
N GLU A 304 27.30 -4.88 -7.60
CA GLU A 304 28.42 -4.02 -8.02
C GLU A 304 27.99 -2.56 -8.29
N GLN A 305 26.81 -2.33 -8.90
CA GLN A 305 26.31 -0.98 -9.18
C GLN A 305 25.73 -0.28 -7.94
N LEU A 306 25.20 -1.04 -6.99
CA LEU A 306 24.77 -0.53 -5.68
C LEU A 306 25.97 -0.11 -4.83
N HIS A 307 27.02 -0.92 -4.80
CA HIS A 307 28.27 -0.64 -4.08
C HIS A 307 29.10 0.49 -4.71
N ARG A 308 29.14 0.57 -6.04
CA ARG A 308 29.93 1.57 -6.80
C ARG A 308 29.61 3.01 -6.39
N ASN A 309 30.64 3.84 -6.25
CA ASN A 309 30.54 5.26 -5.88
C ASN A 309 29.54 6.06 -6.74
N VAL A 310 28.92 7.06 -6.10
CA VAL A 310 27.94 7.98 -6.71
C VAL A 310 28.49 8.72 -7.94
N ASP A 311 29.76 9.13 -7.92
CA ASP A 311 30.39 9.81 -9.07
C ASP A 311 30.59 8.90 -10.30
N LEU A 312 30.63 7.58 -10.08
CA LEU A 312 30.77 6.56 -11.14
C LEU A 312 29.42 5.97 -11.57
N GLY A 313 28.32 6.62 -11.18
CA GLY A 313 26.95 6.26 -11.56
C GLY A 313 26.24 5.27 -10.64
N GLY A 314 26.91 4.75 -9.60
CA GLY A 314 26.29 3.84 -8.62
C GLY A 314 25.58 4.57 -7.47
N LEU A 315 25.38 3.88 -6.35
CA LEU A 315 24.75 4.42 -5.13
C LEU A 315 25.73 4.66 -3.97
N GLY A 316 26.91 4.03 -3.96
CA GLY A 316 27.89 4.14 -2.88
C GLY A 316 27.45 3.50 -1.56
N LEU A 317 26.75 2.35 -1.62
CA LEU A 317 26.39 1.57 -0.44
C LEU A 317 27.55 0.69 0.02
N ASP A 318 27.63 0.38 1.33
CA ASP A 318 28.56 -0.65 1.82
C ASP A 318 28.21 -2.04 1.25
N GLU A 319 29.17 -2.96 1.16
CA GLU A 319 28.97 -4.31 0.60
C GLU A 319 27.76 -5.03 1.23
N ALA A 320 27.62 -4.99 2.56
CA ALA A 320 26.51 -5.61 3.27
C ALA A 320 25.13 -4.97 2.92
N HIS A 321 25.10 -3.65 2.73
CA HIS A 321 23.89 -2.93 2.32
C HIS A 321 23.55 -3.17 0.85
N ALA A 322 24.56 -3.24 -0.04
CA ALA A 322 24.40 -3.59 -1.44
C ALA A 322 23.88 -5.04 -1.62
N ARG A 323 24.39 -5.99 -0.83
CA ARG A 323 23.93 -7.39 -0.83
C ARG A 323 22.48 -7.50 -0.34
N LYS A 324 22.16 -6.97 0.85
CA LYS A 324 20.78 -7.00 1.38
C LYS A 324 19.78 -6.33 0.44
N ALA A 325 20.18 -5.22 -0.20
CA ALA A 325 19.33 -4.56 -1.20
C ALA A 325 19.16 -5.37 -2.49
N THR A 326 20.12 -6.23 -2.86
CA THR A 326 20.01 -7.14 -4.00
C THR A 326 19.09 -8.33 -3.66
N GLU A 327 19.27 -8.94 -2.49
CA GLU A 327 18.41 -10.02 -1.96
C GLU A 327 16.93 -9.58 -1.90
N VAL A 328 16.67 -8.44 -1.26
CA VAL A 328 15.33 -7.80 -1.20
C VAL A 328 14.79 -7.44 -2.59
N MET A 329 15.66 -7.05 -3.54
CA MET A 329 15.22 -6.73 -4.90
C MET A 329 14.77 -7.97 -5.67
N VAL A 330 15.44 -9.12 -5.50
CA VAL A 330 15.03 -10.40 -6.11
C VAL A 330 13.70 -10.85 -5.51
N ASP A 331 13.61 -10.96 -4.18
CA ASP A 331 12.37 -11.29 -3.47
C ASP A 331 11.19 -10.40 -3.89
N LEU A 332 11.39 -9.07 -3.99
CA LEU A 332 10.34 -8.15 -4.42
C LEU A 332 9.94 -8.34 -5.89
N ILE A 333 10.87 -8.65 -6.78
CA ILE A 333 10.59 -8.90 -8.21
C ILE A 333 9.76 -10.18 -8.38
N ASP A 334 10.08 -11.22 -7.62
CA ASP A 334 9.41 -12.52 -7.74
C ASP A 334 8.00 -12.52 -7.13
N ARG A 335 7.78 -11.79 -6.02
CA ARG A 335 6.46 -11.72 -5.34
C ARG A 335 5.54 -10.58 -5.80
N ALA A 336 6.07 -9.48 -6.35
CA ALA A 336 5.28 -8.29 -6.67
C ALA A 336 5.31 -7.94 -8.16
N LYS A 337 4.13 -7.79 -8.78
CA LYS A 337 4.03 -7.43 -10.19
C LYS A 337 4.48 -5.99 -10.44
N LEU A 338 5.72 -5.82 -10.89
CA LEU A 338 6.29 -4.51 -11.23
C LEU A 338 5.78 -4.02 -12.60
N VAL A 339 5.52 -2.71 -12.71
CA VAL A 339 4.99 -2.04 -13.91
C VAL A 339 5.58 -0.63 -14.06
N THR A 340 5.52 -0.05 -15.26
CA THR A 340 5.82 1.38 -15.44
C THR A 340 4.77 2.26 -14.78
N GLU A 341 5.13 3.50 -14.45
CA GLU A 341 4.24 4.52 -13.92
C GLU A 341 3.07 4.82 -14.88
N GLU A 342 3.29 4.73 -16.20
CA GLU A 342 2.24 4.81 -17.21
C GLU A 342 1.27 3.62 -17.18
N GLU A 343 1.79 2.40 -17.10
CA GLU A 343 0.96 1.18 -17.02
C GLU A 343 0.17 1.13 -15.71
N TYR A 344 0.77 1.58 -14.60
CA TYR A 344 0.06 1.76 -13.33
C TYR A 344 -1.05 2.80 -13.46
N SER A 345 -0.80 3.94 -14.13
CA SER A 345 -1.83 4.95 -14.40
C SER A 345 -2.99 4.40 -15.25
N LYS A 346 -2.67 3.59 -16.29
CA LYS A 346 -3.66 2.90 -17.13
C LYS A 346 -4.45 1.84 -16.34
N TRP A 347 -3.77 1.04 -15.51
CA TRP A 347 -4.38 0.02 -14.64
C TRP A 347 -5.29 0.63 -13.57
N PHE A 348 -4.81 1.66 -12.86
CA PHE A 348 -5.56 2.38 -11.84
C PHE A 348 -6.78 3.08 -12.43
N SER A 349 -6.62 3.70 -13.61
CA SER A 349 -7.74 4.27 -14.37
C SER A 349 -8.78 3.19 -14.71
N LYS A 350 -8.36 2.00 -15.16
CA LYS A 350 -9.27 0.88 -15.46
C LYS A 350 -9.97 0.35 -14.20
N GLN A 351 -9.30 0.27 -13.06
CA GLN A 351 -9.89 -0.07 -11.75
C GLN A 351 -10.98 0.95 -11.35
N VAL A 352 -10.65 2.24 -11.34
CA VAL A 352 -11.58 3.30 -10.89
C VAL A 352 -12.79 3.42 -11.83
N HIS A 353 -12.58 3.47 -13.15
CA HIS A 353 -13.69 3.51 -14.10
C HIS A 353 -14.47 2.17 -14.15
N GLY A 354 -13.81 1.05 -13.83
CA GLY A 354 -14.45 -0.25 -13.68
C GLY A 354 -15.49 -0.25 -12.56
N ARG A 355 -15.12 0.22 -11.36
CA ARG A 355 -16.05 0.36 -10.21
C ARG A 355 -17.21 1.31 -10.53
N ILE A 356 -16.90 2.51 -11.04
CA ILE A 356 -17.92 3.51 -11.44
C ILE A 356 -18.89 2.98 -12.50
N ASN A 357 -18.45 2.06 -13.36
CA ASN A 357 -19.32 1.42 -14.36
C ASN A 357 -20.02 0.15 -13.86
N GLN A 358 -19.54 -0.49 -12.78
CA GLN A 358 -20.23 -1.58 -12.10
C GLN A 358 -21.38 -1.06 -11.23
N GLU A 359 -21.17 0.05 -10.49
CA GLU A 359 -22.23 0.83 -9.82
C GLU A 359 -23.25 1.45 -10.81
N LYS A 360 -23.02 1.32 -12.12
CA LYS A 360 -23.86 1.84 -13.20
C LYS A 360 -24.31 0.81 -14.22
N GLN A 361 -24.13 -0.49 -13.97
CA GLN A 361 -24.90 -1.47 -14.71
C GLN A 361 -26.31 -1.51 -14.11
N PRO A 362 -27.38 -1.19 -14.86
CA PRO A 362 -28.70 -1.64 -14.46
C PRO A 362 -28.67 -3.17 -14.40
N GLU A 363 -29.40 -3.75 -13.46
CA GLU A 363 -29.49 -5.19 -13.28
C GLU A 363 -29.83 -5.86 -14.62
N LYS A 364 -28.98 -6.80 -15.05
CA LYS A 364 -29.35 -7.64 -16.20
C LYS A 364 -30.57 -8.45 -15.78
N PRO A 365 -31.68 -8.46 -16.55
CA PRO A 365 -32.83 -9.25 -16.21
C PRO A 365 -32.42 -10.72 -16.14
N VAL A 366 -32.65 -11.35 -15.00
CA VAL A 366 -32.43 -12.78 -14.84
C VAL A 366 -33.52 -13.49 -15.63
N GLU A 367 -33.15 -14.23 -16.67
CA GLU A 367 -34.06 -15.11 -17.40
C GLU A 367 -34.47 -16.30 -16.52
N LYS A 368 -35.36 -16.05 -15.55
CA LYS A 368 -36.12 -17.11 -14.88
C LYS A 368 -37.18 -17.64 -15.86
N PRO A 369 -37.39 -18.96 -15.96
CA PRO A 369 -38.40 -19.53 -16.84
C PRO A 369 -39.81 -19.12 -16.40
N LEU A 370 -40.69 -18.93 -17.39
CA LEU A 370 -41.98 -18.26 -17.25
C LEU A 370 -43.03 -19.11 -16.50
N VAL A 371 -43.28 -18.78 -15.23
CA VAL A 371 -44.51 -19.15 -14.50
C VAL A 371 -44.97 -17.95 -13.67
N THR A 372 -45.92 -17.17 -14.20
CA THR A 372 -46.54 -16.04 -13.49
C THR A 372 -47.78 -16.50 -12.73
N THR A 373 -47.73 -16.49 -11.40
CA THR A 373 -48.93 -16.53 -10.53
C THR A 373 -49.44 -15.10 -10.29
N PRO A 374 -50.77 -14.91 -10.07
CA PRO A 374 -51.37 -13.58 -9.98
C PRO A 374 -50.90 -12.73 -8.79
N GLU A 375 -50.24 -13.33 -7.79
CA GLU A 375 -49.68 -12.65 -6.61
C GLU A 375 -48.53 -11.70 -6.98
N GLN A 376 -47.74 -12.05 -8.01
CA GLN A 376 -46.61 -11.22 -8.47
C GLN A 376 -47.06 -9.87 -9.02
N GLU A 377 -48.28 -9.81 -9.58
CA GLU A 377 -48.87 -8.57 -10.07
C GLU A 377 -49.22 -7.59 -8.94
N GLU A 378 -49.34 -8.04 -7.68
CA GLU A 378 -49.57 -7.14 -6.54
C GLU A 378 -48.25 -6.67 -5.91
N GLU A 379 -47.26 -7.56 -5.78
CA GLU A 379 -45.89 -7.18 -5.36
C GLU A 379 -45.27 -6.11 -6.29
N GLU A 380 -45.37 -6.26 -7.62
CA GLU A 380 -44.87 -5.23 -8.56
C GLU A 380 -45.53 -3.86 -8.34
N LYS A 381 -46.81 -3.82 -7.95
CA LYS A 381 -47.56 -2.59 -7.67
C LYS A 381 -47.16 -1.95 -6.33
N GLU A 382 -46.81 -2.73 -5.32
CA GLU A 382 -46.23 -2.23 -4.06
C GLU A 382 -44.79 -1.75 -4.25
N ILE A 383 -43.94 -2.53 -4.94
CA ILE A 383 -42.55 -2.18 -5.25
C ILE A 383 -42.49 -0.89 -6.08
N ALA A 384 -43.37 -0.72 -7.07
CA ALA A 384 -43.48 0.54 -7.81
C ALA A 384 -43.86 1.74 -6.91
N GLN A 385 -44.73 1.54 -5.91
CA GLN A 385 -45.04 2.58 -4.93
C GLN A 385 -43.87 2.88 -3.99
N ILE A 386 -43.11 1.87 -3.56
CA ILE A 386 -41.91 2.05 -2.72
C ILE A 386 -40.83 2.82 -3.50
N ILE A 387 -40.54 2.43 -4.75
CA ILE A 387 -39.61 3.14 -5.65
C ILE A 387 -40.07 4.59 -5.91
N SER A 388 -41.38 4.86 -5.94
CA SER A 388 -41.92 6.22 -6.07
C SER A 388 -41.70 7.10 -4.82
N ARG A 389 -41.50 6.49 -3.64
CA ARG A 389 -41.28 7.16 -2.36
C ARG A 389 -39.81 7.26 -1.95
N MET A 390 -38.92 6.47 -2.57
CA MET A 390 -37.49 6.60 -2.35
C MET A 390 -36.99 7.98 -2.83
N PRO A 391 -36.22 8.73 -2.02
CA PRO A 391 -35.59 9.97 -2.47
C PRO A 391 -34.50 9.64 -3.49
N LYS A 392 -34.84 9.73 -4.78
CA LYS A 392 -33.91 9.48 -5.89
C LYS A 392 -32.61 10.26 -5.67
N GLU A 393 -31.50 9.55 -5.78
CA GLU A 393 -30.17 10.14 -5.64
C GLU A 393 -30.00 11.38 -6.53
N GLN A 394 -29.23 12.35 -6.06
CA GLN A 394 -29.03 13.65 -6.72
C GLN A 394 -28.04 13.55 -7.90
N GLN A 395 -28.17 12.50 -8.72
CA GLN A 395 -27.44 12.33 -9.97
C GLN A 395 -27.72 13.54 -10.88
N ASN A 396 -26.68 14.34 -11.12
CA ASN A 396 -26.73 15.59 -11.90
C ASN A 396 -27.62 16.70 -11.32
N GLN A 397 -27.64 16.90 -10.00
CA GLN A 397 -27.76 18.29 -9.51
C GLN A 397 -26.52 19.07 -9.97
N ALA A 398 -26.66 19.80 -11.08
CA ALA A 398 -25.64 20.71 -11.58
C ALA A 398 -25.47 21.86 -10.58
N THR A 399 -24.50 21.72 -9.67
CA THR A 399 -24.16 22.73 -8.65
C THR A 399 -24.07 24.13 -9.28
N VAL A 400 -24.49 25.15 -8.53
CA VAL A 400 -24.42 26.56 -8.94
C VAL A 400 -23.00 26.91 -9.39
N LEU A 401 -21.99 26.41 -8.68
CA LEU A 401 -20.59 26.51 -9.08
C LEU A 401 -20.29 25.87 -10.45
N ALA A 402 -20.78 24.67 -10.75
CA ALA A 402 -20.57 24.03 -12.06
C ALA A 402 -21.26 24.83 -13.20
N GLY A 403 -22.45 25.38 -12.95
CA GLY A 403 -23.12 26.31 -13.88
C GLY A 403 -22.33 27.60 -14.10
N ALA A 404 -21.79 28.18 -13.03
CA ALA A 404 -20.96 29.39 -13.06
C ALA A 404 -19.63 29.16 -13.81
N ILE A 405 -18.94 28.05 -13.55
CA ILE A 405 -17.72 27.64 -14.28
C ILE A 405 -18.00 27.52 -15.77
N ARG A 406 -19.10 26.87 -16.16
CA ARG A 406 -19.49 26.70 -17.56
C ARG A 406 -19.74 28.04 -18.26
N LYS A 407 -20.55 28.91 -17.66
CA LYS A 407 -20.83 30.25 -18.20
C LYS A 407 -19.57 31.13 -18.27
N THR A 408 -18.67 31.03 -17.29
CA THR A 408 -17.39 31.74 -17.31
C THR A 408 -16.48 31.21 -18.44
N LEU A 409 -16.44 29.89 -18.67
CA LEU A 409 -15.73 29.28 -19.81
C LEU A 409 -16.39 29.58 -21.16
N GLU A 410 -17.65 29.99 -21.20
CA GLU A 410 -18.34 30.46 -22.40
C GLU A 410 -17.93 31.92 -22.71
N LEU A 411 -17.83 32.79 -21.68
CA LEU A 411 -17.39 34.19 -21.79
C LEU A 411 -15.92 34.39 -22.19
N VAL A 412 -15.00 33.53 -21.74
CA VAL A 412 -13.57 33.71 -22.03
C VAL A 412 -13.27 33.53 -23.53
N SER A 413 -12.47 34.42 -24.11
CA SER A 413 -12.07 34.39 -25.53
C SER A 413 -11.07 33.26 -25.83
N TRP A 414 -10.01 33.15 -25.04
CA TRP A 414 -8.93 32.18 -25.21
C TRP A 414 -9.23 30.85 -24.48
N LYS A 415 -9.05 29.73 -25.19
CA LYS A 415 -9.29 28.38 -24.66
C LYS A 415 -8.13 27.47 -25.11
N PRO A 416 -7.49 26.70 -24.21
CA PRO A 416 -6.42 25.79 -24.61
C PRO A 416 -6.99 24.56 -25.34
N GLU A 417 -6.31 24.13 -26.39
CA GLU A 417 -6.70 22.96 -27.20
C GLU A 417 -6.42 21.62 -26.50
N ASP A 418 -5.37 21.56 -25.68
CA ASP A 418 -5.03 20.37 -24.90
C ASP A 418 -6.05 20.12 -23.78
N PRO A 419 -6.73 18.94 -23.74
CA PRO A 419 -7.65 18.57 -22.66
C PRO A 419 -7.05 18.63 -21.25
N TYR A 420 -5.74 18.43 -21.09
CA TYR A 420 -5.07 18.54 -19.80
C TYR A 420 -4.94 20.01 -19.35
N LEU A 421 -4.47 20.91 -20.23
CA LEU A 421 -4.48 22.36 -19.98
C LEU A 421 -5.91 22.90 -19.81
N GLN A 422 -6.90 22.37 -20.52
CA GLN A 422 -8.31 22.74 -20.36
C GLN A 422 -8.80 22.44 -18.94
N ARG A 423 -8.61 21.20 -18.44
CA ARG A 423 -8.92 20.83 -17.05
C ARG A 423 -8.19 21.71 -16.04
N ARG A 424 -6.91 22.04 -16.29
CA ARG A 424 -6.12 22.94 -15.44
C ARG A 424 -6.73 24.35 -15.39
N PHE A 425 -7.15 24.89 -16.53
CA PHE A 425 -7.79 26.21 -16.62
C PHE A 425 -9.16 26.22 -15.93
N THR A 426 -9.99 25.19 -16.13
CA THR A 426 -11.26 24.99 -15.40
C THR A 426 -11.05 25.00 -13.88
N ASN A 427 -10.01 24.30 -13.39
CA ASN A 427 -9.67 24.28 -11.97
C ASN A 427 -9.18 25.65 -11.45
N MET A 428 -8.45 26.42 -12.27
CA MET A 428 -8.06 27.79 -11.91
C MET A 428 -9.28 28.71 -11.80
N ILE A 429 -10.20 28.67 -12.77
CA ILE A 429 -11.47 29.42 -12.71
C ILE A 429 -12.28 29.00 -11.47
N SER A 430 -12.44 27.70 -11.21
CA SER A 430 -13.16 27.21 -10.03
C SER A 430 -12.60 27.80 -8.72
N THR A 431 -11.27 27.85 -8.55
CA THR A 431 -10.67 28.46 -7.35
C THR A 431 -10.81 29.98 -7.27
N ARG A 432 -11.02 30.68 -8.39
CA ARG A 432 -11.30 32.13 -8.39
C ARG A 432 -12.78 32.41 -8.10
N LEU A 433 -13.70 31.61 -8.64
CA LEU A 433 -15.14 31.72 -8.38
C LEU A 433 -15.53 31.46 -6.91
N ARG A 434 -14.75 30.65 -6.19
CA ARG A 434 -14.86 30.45 -4.73
C ARG A 434 -14.10 31.49 -3.88
N ASP A 435 -13.53 32.52 -4.49
CA ASP A 435 -12.69 33.55 -3.84
C ASP A 435 -11.43 33.04 -3.09
N VAL A 436 -11.05 31.77 -3.29
CA VAL A 436 -9.86 31.12 -2.67
C VAL A 436 -8.53 31.67 -3.22
N ARG A 437 -8.57 32.47 -4.28
CA ARG A 437 -7.43 33.19 -4.87
C ARG A 437 -7.86 34.58 -5.31
N SER A 438 -6.97 35.56 -5.16
CA SER A 438 -7.16 36.91 -5.68
C SER A 438 -7.03 37.01 -7.20
N ARG A 439 -7.52 38.12 -7.79
CA ARG A 439 -7.31 38.49 -9.21
C ARG A 439 -5.83 38.40 -9.60
N ASN A 440 -4.95 38.94 -8.76
CA ASN A 440 -3.52 39.03 -9.04
C ASN A 440 -2.83 37.66 -9.03
N GLU A 441 -3.21 36.76 -8.11
CA GLU A 441 -2.68 35.39 -8.09
C GLU A 441 -3.19 34.56 -9.27
N PHE A 442 -4.44 34.77 -9.69
CA PHE A 442 -4.99 34.15 -10.90
C PHE A 442 -4.19 34.58 -12.15
N PHE A 443 -4.04 35.89 -12.36
CA PHE A 443 -3.24 36.49 -13.43
C PHE A 443 -1.78 35.99 -13.45
N MET A 444 -1.08 36.07 -12.32
CA MET A 444 0.32 35.61 -12.21
C MET A 444 0.46 34.10 -12.46
N LYS A 445 -0.59 33.31 -12.19
CA LYS A 445 -0.62 31.87 -12.46
C LYS A 445 -0.93 31.54 -13.93
N LEU A 446 -1.70 32.37 -14.64
CA LEU A 446 -1.89 32.24 -16.10
C LEU A 446 -0.56 32.41 -16.85
N MET A 447 0.23 33.42 -16.48
CA MET A 447 1.53 33.72 -17.10
C MET A 447 2.63 32.69 -16.79
N ARG A 448 2.47 31.89 -15.73
CA ARG A 448 3.48 30.94 -15.26
C ARG A 448 3.61 29.74 -16.22
N ASP A 449 4.81 29.19 -16.36
CA ASP A 449 5.08 28.03 -17.25
C ASP A 449 4.20 26.82 -16.91
N VAL A 450 3.68 26.16 -17.94
CA VAL A 450 2.98 24.86 -17.88
C VAL A 450 3.75 23.82 -17.05
N LYS A 451 5.09 23.75 -17.12
CA LYS A 451 5.89 22.81 -16.32
C LYS A 451 5.73 23.01 -14.81
N VAL A 452 5.53 24.26 -14.36
CA VAL A 452 5.38 24.63 -12.95
C VAL A 452 3.95 25.08 -12.60
N GLY A 453 2.95 24.53 -13.31
CA GLY A 453 1.54 24.60 -12.93
C GLY A 453 0.74 25.81 -13.42
N GLY A 454 1.25 26.60 -14.38
CA GLY A 454 0.50 27.67 -15.05
C GLY A 454 0.01 27.30 -16.46
N LEU A 455 -0.16 28.29 -17.34
CA LEU A 455 -0.62 28.11 -18.74
C LEU A 455 0.28 28.77 -19.79
N SER A 456 1.43 29.34 -19.40
CA SER A 456 2.39 30.03 -20.28
C SER A 456 1.79 31.18 -21.12
N LEU A 457 0.73 31.84 -20.65
CA LEU A 457 0.11 32.94 -21.38
C LEU A 457 1.01 34.18 -21.43
N LYS A 458 1.00 34.87 -22.57
CA LYS A 458 1.56 36.23 -22.68
C LYS A 458 0.80 37.18 -21.75
N ARG A 459 1.49 38.22 -21.27
CA ARG A 459 0.92 39.19 -20.30
C ARG A 459 -0.46 39.69 -20.74
N ASP A 460 -0.54 40.22 -21.94
CA ASP A 460 -1.73 40.87 -22.49
C ASP A 460 -2.92 39.90 -22.58
N GLN A 461 -2.66 38.65 -22.99
CA GLN A 461 -3.66 37.58 -23.05
C GLN A 461 -4.08 37.10 -21.65
N ALA A 462 -3.15 37.03 -20.70
CA ALA A 462 -3.46 36.74 -19.31
C ALA A 462 -4.29 37.85 -18.65
N GLU A 463 -4.10 39.11 -19.06
CA GLU A 463 -4.84 40.27 -18.59
C GLU A 463 -6.29 40.22 -19.10
N GLU A 464 -6.50 40.04 -20.41
CA GLU A 464 -7.82 39.86 -21.04
C GLU A 464 -8.61 38.70 -20.43
N VAL A 465 -8.00 37.52 -20.32
CA VAL A 465 -8.61 36.32 -19.72
C VAL A 465 -8.92 36.53 -18.23
N THR A 466 -8.11 37.32 -17.52
CA THR A 466 -8.40 37.68 -16.12
C THR A 466 -9.64 38.55 -16.03
N GLU A 467 -9.82 39.54 -16.91
CA GLU A 467 -11.00 40.43 -16.84
C GLU A 467 -12.30 39.70 -17.18
N GLN A 468 -12.29 38.81 -18.17
CA GLN A 468 -13.42 37.94 -18.51
C GLN A 468 -13.80 36.99 -17.35
N VAL A 469 -12.82 36.52 -16.57
CA VAL A 469 -13.05 35.69 -15.38
C VAL A 469 -13.51 36.52 -14.17
N GLU A 470 -13.03 37.77 -14.01
CA GLU A 470 -13.54 38.69 -12.98
C GLU A 470 -14.99 39.14 -13.25
N GLU A 471 -15.42 39.23 -14.51
CA GLU A 471 -16.84 39.44 -14.85
C GLU A 471 -17.70 38.25 -14.40
N GLY A 472 -17.32 37.02 -14.80
CA GLY A 472 -17.99 35.80 -14.32
C GLY A 472 -18.02 35.68 -12.79
N TYR A 473 -16.92 36.02 -12.12
CA TYR A 473 -16.85 36.10 -10.65
C TYR A 473 -17.89 37.07 -10.08
N LYS A 474 -17.97 38.31 -10.59
CA LYS A 474 -18.98 39.30 -10.14
C LYS A 474 -20.41 38.81 -10.37
N SER A 475 -20.68 38.12 -11.48
CA SER A 475 -22.01 37.58 -11.80
C SER A 475 -22.45 36.40 -10.93
N PHE A 476 -21.51 35.63 -10.37
CA PHE A 476 -21.85 34.37 -9.68
C PHE A 476 -21.46 34.29 -8.20
N ARG A 477 -20.59 35.17 -7.68
CA ARG A 477 -20.06 35.11 -6.29
C ARG A 477 -21.14 34.82 -5.24
N GLY A 478 -22.17 35.66 -5.15
CA GLY A 478 -23.20 35.53 -4.11
C GLY A 478 -23.96 34.20 -4.16
N ASN A 479 -24.21 33.66 -5.36
CA ASN A 479 -24.91 32.39 -5.53
C ASN A 479 -24.00 31.18 -5.19
N VAL A 480 -22.69 31.30 -5.44
CA VAL A 480 -21.69 30.28 -5.06
C VAL A 480 -21.44 30.31 -3.56
N GLU A 481 -21.32 31.50 -2.96
CA GLU A 481 -21.14 31.71 -1.53
C GLU A 481 -22.35 31.17 -0.72
N GLU A 482 -23.57 31.37 -1.23
CA GLU A 482 -24.78 30.81 -0.62
C GLU A 482 -24.87 29.26 -0.79
N GLU A 483 -24.44 28.71 -1.93
CA GLU A 483 -24.35 27.25 -2.14
C GLU A 483 -23.32 26.60 -1.20
N GLU A 484 -22.10 27.14 -1.12
CA GLU A 484 -21.05 26.59 -0.25
C GLU A 484 -21.41 26.73 1.23
N ARG A 485 -22.04 27.84 1.64
CA ARG A 485 -22.57 28.01 3.00
C ARG A 485 -23.64 26.96 3.33
N LYS A 486 -24.66 26.79 2.48
CA LYS A 486 -25.73 25.78 2.69
C LYS A 486 -25.18 24.37 2.73
N ARG A 487 -24.10 24.09 1.98
CA ARG A 487 -23.40 22.80 2.02
C ARG A 487 -22.69 22.57 3.35
N VAL A 488 -21.96 23.56 3.87
CA VAL A 488 -21.28 23.46 5.17
C VAL A 488 -22.30 23.33 6.31
N GLU A 489 -23.38 24.12 6.29
CA GLU A 489 -24.46 24.02 7.28
C GLU A 489 -25.12 22.61 7.27
N ARG A 490 -25.34 22.01 6.08
CA ARG A 490 -25.83 20.62 5.98
C ARG A 490 -24.83 19.61 6.53
N GLN A 491 -23.55 19.71 6.18
CA GLN A 491 -22.52 18.78 6.67
C GLN A 491 -22.32 18.86 8.19
N LEU A 492 -22.48 20.03 8.79
CA LEU A 492 -22.46 20.20 10.25
C LEU A 492 -23.69 19.58 10.94
N LEU A 493 -24.86 19.59 10.30
CA LEU A 493 -26.06 18.88 10.78
C LEU A 493 -25.89 17.36 10.67
N GLU A 494 -25.42 16.86 9.51
CA GLU A 494 -25.12 15.45 9.26
C GLU A 494 -24.05 14.89 10.21
N GLN A 495 -23.10 15.72 10.69
CA GLN A 495 -22.12 15.33 11.69
C GLN A 495 -22.70 15.28 13.11
N ARG A 496 -23.58 16.22 13.48
CA ARG A 496 -24.25 16.17 14.80
C ARG A 496 -25.14 14.93 14.93
N GLN A 497 -25.90 14.60 13.88
CA GLN A 497 -26.73 13.40 13.77
C GLN A 497 -25.96 12.07 13.67
N LYS A 498 -24.64 12.09 13.89
CA LYS A 498 -23.74 10.90 13.97
C LYS A 498 -22.92 10.88 15.26
N ILE A 499 -23.22 11.78 16.19
CA ILE A 499 -22.56 11.96 17.49
C ILE A 499 -23.60 11.85 18.61
N GLU A 500 -24.83 12.30 18.34
CA GLU A 500 -26.06 11.84 18.99
C GLU A 500 -26.48 10.44 18.48
#